data_AF-A0A818I1C0-F1
#
_entry.id   AF-A0A818I1C0-F1
#
_cell.length_a   1.000
_cell.length_b   1.000
_cell.length_c   1.000
_cell.angle_alpha   90.00
_cell.angle_beta   90.00
_cell.angle_gamma   90.00
#
_symmetry.space_group_name_H-M   'P 1'
#
loop_
_entity.id
_entity.type
_entity.pdbx_description
1 polymer ?
#
loop_
_entity_poly.entity_id
_entity_poly.type
_entity_poly.pdbx_seq_one_letter_code
_entity_poly.pdbx_strand_id
1 'polypeptide(L)'
;QEASLRLQPDIVIATPGRLIDHIHNSPTFTLQNIEILVLDEADRMLDEYYFEQMKEIKDLIQVSLNRPIRLFIDDNQSVAPYLRQEFIRIREHREGDREAIIAALITRTFHDRVIVFAQTKKQCHRMHVML
;
A
#
# COMPACT_ATOMS: atom_id res chain seq x y z
N GLN A 1 2.45 12.70 -10.86
CA GLN A 1 2.26 11.37 -10.25
C GLN A 1 1.40 10.45 -11.12
N GLU A 2 0.30 10.88 -11.75
CA GLU A 2 -0.50 9.96 -12.62
C GLU A 2 0.23 9.45 -13.86
N ALA A 3 1.09 10.26 -14.49
CA ALA A 3 1.81 9.86 -15.71
C ALA A 3 2.77 8.68 -15.48
N SER A 4 3.37 8.57 -14.29
CA SER A 4 4.33 7.49 -13.97
C SER A 4 3.64 6.15 -13.71
N LEU A 5 2.36 6.14 -13.32
CA LEU A 5 1.59 4.90 -13.12
C LEU A 5 1.28 4.19 -14.46
N ARG A 6 1.24 4.94 -15.56
CA ARG A 6 1.08 4.39 -16.92
C ARG A 6 2.30 3.62 -17.41
N LEU A 7 3.45 3.81 -16.78
CA LEU A 7 4.70 3.11 -17.11
C LEU A 7 4.78 1.72 -16.49
N GLN A 8 3.72 1.26 -15.79
CA GLN A 8 3.68 -0.02 -15.07
C GLN A 8 4.89 -0.17 -14.12
N PRO A 9 5.04 0.74 -13.15
CA PRO A 9 6.18 0.69 -12.24
C PRO A 9 6.11 -0.56 -11.36
N ASP A 10 7.28 -1.11 -11.05
CA ASP A 10 7.43 -2.26 -10.14
C ASP A 10 6.96 -1.93 -8.72
N ILE A 11 7.08 -0.66 -8.31
CA ILE A 11 6.62 -0.16 -7.01
C ILE A 11 5.71 1.05 -7.21
N VAL A 12 4.54 1.01 -6.57
CA VAL A 12 3.60 2.13 -6.51
C VAL A 12 3.48 2.60 -5.07
N ILE A 13 3.77 3.87 -4.80
CA ILE A 13 3.46 4.51 -3.51
C ILE A 13 2.33 5.52 -3.73
N ALA A 14 1.21 5.36 -3.03
CA ALA A 14 0.03 6.20 -3.23
C ALA A 14 -0.81 6.39 -1.97
N THR A 15 -1.60 7.46 -1.95
CA THR A 15 -2.75 7.58 -1.04
C THR A 15 -3.93 6.78 -1.59
N PRO A 16 -4.77 6.13 -0.75
CA PRO A 16 -5.91 5.30 -1.18
C PRO A 16 -6.80 5.94 -2.27
N GLY A 17 -7.37 7.11 -1.99
CA GLY A 17 -8.27 7.79 -2.94
C GLY A 17 -7.63 8.07 -4.30
N ARG A 18 -6.34 8.44 -4.35
CA ARG A 18 -5.65 8.67 -5.63
C ARG A 18 -5.43 7.41 -6.46
N LEU A 19 -5.24 6.27 -5.81
CA LEU A 19 -5.15 5.00 -6.53
C LEU A 19 -6.51 4.61 -7.11
N ILE A 20 -7.59 4.79 -6.35
CA ILE A 20 -8.96 4.53 -6.82
C ILE A 20 -9.30 5.43 -8.00
N ASP A 21 -9.06 6.74 -7.87
CA ASP A 21 -9.23 7.70 -8.96
C ASP A 21 -8.47 7.24 -10.21
N HIS A 22 -7.24 6.75 -10.04
CA HIS A 22 -6.42 6.27 -11.15
C HIS A 22 -7.00 5.01 -11.80
N ILE A 23 -7.43 4.03 -11.01
CA ILE A 23 -8.04 2.77 -11.49
C ILE A 23 -9.30 3.09 -12.31
N HIS A 24 -10.16 3.98 -11.82
CA HIS A 24 -11.37 4.39 -12.54
C HIS A 24 -11.08 5.13 -13.85
N ASN A 25 -10.05 5.98 -13.87
CA ASN A 25 -9.74 6.80 -15.03
C ASN A 25 -8.74 6.16 -16.01
N SER A 26 -8.15 5.01 -15.66
CA SER A 26 -7.10 4.35 -16.45
C SER A 26 -7.45 2.87 -16.69
N PRO A 27 -8.30 2.55 -17.68
CA PRO A 27 -8.78 1.19 -17.94
C PRO A 27 -7.69 0.17 -18.31
N THR A 28 -6.48 0.64 -18.66
CA THR A 28 -5.32 -0.22 -18.92
C THR A 28 -4.52 -0.55 -17.67
N PHE A 29 -4.77 0.11 -16.54
CA PHE A 29 -4.12 -0.17 -15.27
C PHE A 29 -4.83 -1.33 -14.58
N THR A 30 -4.08 -2.36 -14.22
CA THR A 30 -4.61 -3.57 -13.56
C THR A 30 -3.80 -3.89 -12.33
N LEU A 31 -4.49 -4.36 -11.30
CA LEU A 31 -3.86 -4.84 -10.07
C LEU A 31 -3.40 -6.30 -10.19
N GLN A 32 -3.70 -7.01 -11.28
CA GLN A 32 -3.47 -8.47 -11.40
C GLN A 32 -2.05 -8.94 -11.08
N ASN A 33 -1.07 -8.07 -11.29
CA ASN A 33 0.33 -8.39 -11.07
C ASN A 33 0.84 -7.90 -9.71
N ILE A 34 0.02 -7.39 -8.79
CA ILE A 34 0.48 -6.98 -7.46
C ILE A 34 0.59 -8.21 -6.55
N GLU A 35 1.77 -8.39 -5.98
CA GLU A 35 2.05 -9.48 -5.03
C GLU A 35 2.07 -8.99 -3.59
N ILE A 36 2.38 -7.71 -3.37
CA ILE A 36 2.63 -7.19 -2.03
C ILE A 36 1.92 -5.86 -1.84
N LEU A 37 1.25 -5.75 -0.69
CA LEU A 37 0.55 -4.57 -0.27
C LEU A 37 1.05 -4.13 1.11
N VAL A 38 1.69 -2.97 1.17
CA VAL A 38 2.10 -2.35 2.44
C VAL A 38 1.04 -1.32 2.84
N LEU A 39 0.51 -1.46 4.05
CA LEU A 39 -0.35 -0.47 4.71
C LEU A 39 0.40 0.18 5.85
N ASP A 40 0.81 1.42 5.65
CA ASP A 40 1.37 2.21 6.73
C ASP A 40 0.26 2.85 7.56
N GLU A 41 0.31 2.70 8.89
CA GLU A 41 -0.68 3.23 9.84
C GLU A 41 -2.12 2.78 9.48
N ALA A 42 -2.29 1.46 9.43
CA ALA A 42 -3.48 0.84 8.86
C ALA A 42 -4.76 1.06 9.68
N ASP A 43 -4.64 1.24 10.98
CA ASP A 43 -5.73 1.62 11.89
C ASP A 43 -6.36 2.94 11.45
N ARG A 44 -5.53 3.97 11.23
CA ARG A 44 -5.97 5.28 10.73
C ARG A 44 -6.50 5.25 9.30
N MET A 45 -6.00 4.34 8.47
CA MET A 45 -6.58 4.11 7.14
C MET A 45 -7.94 3.40 7.19
N LEU A 46 -8.31 2.81 8.33
CA LEU A 46 -9.62 2.19 8.54
C LEU A 46 -10.60 3.12 9.27
N ASP A 47 -10.16 4.32 9.66
CA ASP A 47 -11.03 5.38 10.17
C ASP A 47 -12.08 5.82 9.13
N GLU A 48 -13.20 6.41 9.57
CA GLU A 48 -14.36 6.75 8.74
C GLU A 48 -14.01 7.51 7.45
N TYR A 49 -12.98 8.37 7.48
CA TYR A 49 -12.56 9.16 6.33
C TYR A 49 -12.02 8.31 5.16
N TYR A 50 -11.35 7.20 5.46
CA TYR A 50 -10.73 6.32 4.46
C TYR A 50 -11.47 5.00 4.29
N PHE A 51 -12.45 4.71 5.15
CA PHE A 51 -13.13 3.41 5.21
C PHE A 51 -13.70 2.95 3.85
N GLU A 52 -14.49 3.79 3.17
CA GLU A 52 -15.09 3.42 1.88
C GLU A 52 -14.02 3.19 0.79
N GLN A 53 -12.99 4.04 0.76
CA GLN A 53 -11.87 3.89 -0.18
C GLN A 53 -11.11 2.57 0.09
N MET A 54 -10.82 2.28 1.34
CA MET A 54 -10.12 1.06 1.72
C MET A 54 -10.96 -0.19 1.52
N LYS A 55 -12.27 -0.10 1.67
CA LYS A 55 -13.22 -1.17 1.34
C LYS A 55 -13.19 -1.46 -0.16
N GLU A 56 -13.26 -0.43 -1.00
CA GLU A 56 -13.17 -0.59 -2.44
C GLU A 56 -11.83 -1.19 -2.87
N ILE A 57 -10.71 -0.70 -2.32
CA ILE A 57 -9.38 -1.27 -2.55
C ILE A 57 -9.35 -2.74 -2.13
N LYS A 58 -9.94 -3.12 -0.98
CA LYS A 58 -10.02 -4.51 -0.54
C LYS A 58 -10.81 -5.37 -1.53
N ASP A 59 -11.94 -4.90 -2.00
CA ASP A 59 -12.80 -5.62 -2.94
C ASP A 59 -12.08 -5.82 -4.28
N LEU A 60 -11.47 -4.76 -4.82
CA LEU A 60 -10.63 -4.81 -6.02
C LEU A 60 -9.48 -5.80 -5.86
N ILE A 61 -8.84 -5.82 -4.70
CA ILE A 61 -7.75 -6.73 -4.41
C ILE A 61 -8.23 -8.18 -4.35
N GLN A 62 -9.36 -8.44 -3.71
CA GLN A 62 -9.90 -9.79 -3.57
C GLN A 62 -10.25 -10.41 -4.91
N VAL A 63 -10.70 -9.61 -5.89
CA VAL A 63 -11.06 -10.09 -7.22
C VAL A 63 -9.88 -10.09 -8.20
N SER A 64 -8.88 -9.23 -7.98
CA SER A 64 -7.81 -9.00 -8.96
C SER A 64 -6.48 -9.69 -8.60
N LEU A 65 -6.16 -9.87 -7.32
CA LEU A 65 -4.83 -10.32 -6.91
C LEU A 65 -4.71 -11.85 -6.83
N ASN A 66 -3.56 -12.36 -7.26
CA ASN A 66 -3.20 -13.77 -7.09
C ASN A 66 -2.39 -13.95 -5.79
N ARG A 67 -3.08 -14.24 -4.67
CA ARG A 67 -2.49 -14.51 -3.34
C ARG A 67 -1.53 -13.43 -2.81
N PRO A 68 -2.00 -12.19 -2.66
CA PRO A 68 -1.15 -11.09 -2.22
C PRO A 68 -0.77 -11.21 -0.73
N ILE A 69 0.40 -10.67 -0.40
CA ILE A 69 0.88 -10.49 0.97
C ILE A 69 0.56 -9.08 1.41
N ARG A 70 -0.14 -8.94 2.54
CA ARG A 70 -0.48 -7.65 3.14
C ARG A 70 0.39 -7.40 4.36
N LEU A 71 1.25 -6.40 4.28
CA LEU A 71 2.13 -5.95 5.34
C LEU A 71 1.49 -4.78 6.08
N PHE A 72 1.30 -4.96 7.39
CA PHE A 72 0.79 -3.93 8.28
C PHE A 72 1.90 -3.37 9.13
N ILE A 73 1.86 -2.05 9.33
CA ILE A 73 2.75 -1.37 10.24
C ILE A 73 1.85 -0.79 11.33
N ASP A 74 1.93 -1.39 12.54
CA ASP A 74 1.07 -1.22 13.74
C ASP A 74 -0.10 -2.21 13.93
N ASP A 75 -0.76 -2.13 15.10
CA ASP A 75 -1.64 -3.18 15.65
C ASP A 75 -3.06 -3.24 15.04
N ASN A 76 -3.68 -4.42 15.21
CA ASN A 76 -4.57 -5.05 14.24
C ASN A 76 -6.08 -4.78 14.44
N GLN A 77 -6.77 -4.31 13.40
CA GLN A 77 -8.24 -4.45 13.26
C GLN A 77 -8.56 -5.34 12.05
N SER A 78 -9.67 -6.09 12.15
CA SER A 78 -10.02 -7.23 11.30
C SER A 78 -9.91 -6.99 9.78
N VAL A 79 -9.36 -7.99 9.08
CA VAL A 79 -9.02 -7.91 7.65
C VAL A 79 -9.49 -9.17 6.90
N ALA A 80 -9.70 -9.03 5.59
CA ALA A 80 -10.20 -10.05 4.69
C ALA A 80 -9.51 -11.43 4.84
N PRO A 81 -10.29 -12.54 4.85
CA PRO A 81 -9.81 -13.87 5.23
C PRO A 81 -8.88 -14.55 4.21
N TYR A 82 -8.77 -14.01 2.99
CA TYR A 82 -8.02 -14.63 1.87
C TYR A 82 -6.66 -13.98 1.59
N LEU A 83 -6.30 -12.95 2.35
CA LEU A 83 -5.00 -12.26 2.20
C LEU A 83 -4.02 -12.87 3.21
N ARG A 84 -2.80 -13.19 2.76
CA ARG A 84 -1.71 -13.54 3.70
C ARG A 84 -1.30 -12.25 4.40
N GLN A 85 -1.42 -12.21 5.72
CA GLN A 85 -1.15 -11.00 6.50
C GLN A 85 0.15 -11.16 7.28
N GLU A 86 1.00 -10.14 7.20
CA GLU A 86 2.29 -10.08 7.89
C GLU A 86 2.33 -8.75 8.65
N PHE A 87 2.71 -8.78 9.93
CA PHE A 87 2.68 -7.60 10.80
C PHE A 87 4.10 -7.20 11.18
N ILE A 88 4.43 -5.94 10.92
CA ILE A 88 5.68 -5.32 11.33
C ILE A 88 5.38 -4.36 12.45
N ARG A 89 5.67 -4.79 13.67
CA ARG A 89 5.53 -3.93 14.84
C ARG A 89 6.74 -3.01 14.97
N ILE A 90 6.50 -1.71 14.89
CA ILE A 90 7.49 -0.68 15.20
C ILE A 90 7.37 -0.33 16.68
N ARG A 91 8.51 -0.15 17.34
CA ARG A 91 8.54 0.31 18.74
C ARG A 91 8.35 1.82 18.74
N GLU A 92 7.61 2.36 19.71
CA GLU A 92 7.27 3.79 19.81
C GLU A 92 8.48 4.74 19.67
N HIS A 93 9.62 4.40 20.30
CA HIS A 93 10.85 5.20 20.19
C HIS A 93 11.56 5.11 18.82
N ARG A 94 11.08 4.27 17.90
CA ARG A 94 11.59 4.08 16.54
C ARG A 94 10.55 4.41 15.47
N GLU A 95 9.47 5.08 15.85
CA GLU A 95 8.46 5.61 14.90
C GLU A 95 9.11 6.41 13.75
N GLY A 96 10.16 7.18 14.06
CA GLY A 96 10.91 7.95 13.06
C GLY A 96 11.62 7.10 11.99
N ASP A 97 11.90 5.82 12.27
CA ASP A 97 12.57 4.90 11.36
C ASP A 97 11.60 4.18 10.41
N ARG A 98 10.28 4.39 10.58
CA ARG A 98 9.21 3.69 9.84
C ARG A 98 9.41 3.70 8.34
N GLU A 99 9.58 4.88 7.75
CA GLU A 99 9.76 4.98 6.29
C GLU A 99 11.05 4.30 5.82
N ALA A 100 12.13 4.33 6.63
CA ALA A 100 13.38 3.65 6.33
C ALA A 100 13.26 2.12 6.45
N ILE A 101 12.46 1.62 7.40
CA ILE A 101 12.12 0.20 7.53
C ILE A 101 11.34 -0.26 6.30
N ILE A 102 10.34 0.51 5.86
CA ILE A 102 9.57 0.20 4.66
C ILE A 102 10.48 0.20 3.44
N ALA A 103 11.31 1.24 3.29
CA ALA A 103 12.27 1.31 2.19
C ALA A 103 13.22 0.11 2.19
N ALA A 104 13.73 -0.31 3.35
CA ALA A 104 14.59 -1.49 3.47
C ALA A 104 13.86 -2.79 3.09
N LEU A 105 12.59 -2.95 3.44
CA LEU A 105 11.80 -4.13 3.08
C LEU A 105 11.57 -4.20 1.57
N ILE A 106 11.23 -3.08 0.95
CA ILE A 106 10.97 -2.99 -0.49
C ILE A 106 12.28 -3.19 -1.26
N THR A 107 13.33 -2.45 -0.91
CA THR A 107 14.62 -2.53 -1.63
C THR A 107 15.36 -3.85 -1.46
N ARG A 108 15.14 -4.59 -0.37
CA ARG A 108 15.91 -5.82 -0.08
C ARG A 108 15.14 -7.11 -0.23
N THR A 109 13.83 -7.10 0.02
CA THR A 109 13.03 -8.32 0.09
C THR A 109 11.97 -8.35 -1.00
N PHE A 110 11.38 -7.20 -1.32
CA PHE A 110 10.16 -7.08 -2.11
C PHE A 110 10.36 -6.03 -3.21
N HIS A 111 11.23 -6.33 -4.16
CA HIS A 111 11.72 -5.35 -5.14
C HIS A 111 10.76 -5.10 -6.30
N ASP A 112 9.83 -6.03 -6.57
CA ASP A 112 8.85 -5.90 -7.65
C ASP A 112 7.42 -6.12 -7.16
N ARG A 113 6.47 -5.52 -7.89
CA ARG A 113 5.02 -5.75 -7.77
C ARG A 113 4.46 -5.39 -6.39
N VAL A 114 4.88 -4.24 -5.87
CA VAL A 114 4.51 -3.73 -4.55
C VAL A 114 3.67 -2.47 -4.65
N ILE A 115 2.55 -2.43 -3.92
CA ILE A 115 1.83 -1.20 -3.63
C ILE A 115 2.04 -0.83 -2.17
N VAL A 116 2.44 0.40 -1.92
CA VAL A 116 2.54 0.99 -0.59
C VAL A 116 1.49 2.08 -0.45
N PHE A 117 0.58 1.89 0.50
CA PHE A 117 -0.31 2.95 0.93
C PHE A 117 0.35 3.77 2.02
N ALA A 118 0.35 5.09 1.83
CA ALA A 118 0.71 6.06 2.85
C ALA A 118 -0.44 7.06 3.03
N GLN A 119 -0.58 7.63 4.22
CA GLN A 119 -1.72 8.49 4.53
C GLN A 119 -1.65 9.84 3.83
N THR A 120 -0.44 10.39 3.70
CA THR A 120 -0.26 11.73 3.18
C THR A 120 0.56 11.74 1.90
N LYS A 121 0.28 12.72 1.03
CA LYS A 121 1.11 12.99 -0.16
C LYS A 121 2.56 13.28 0.20
N LYS A 122 2.80 13.89 1.38
CA LYS A 122 4.14 14.19 1.89
C LYS A 122 4.90 12.90 2.21
N GLN A 123 4.28 11.94 2.89
CA GLN A 123 4.86 10.60 3.12
C GLN A 123 5.13 9.88 1.79
N CYS A 124 4.14 9.87 0.87
CA CYS A 124 4.33 9.27 -0.46
C CYS A 124 5.56 9.84 -1.17
N HIS A 125 5.73 11.18 -1.13
CA HIS A 125 6.86 11.85 -1.74
C HIS A 125 8.19 11.50 -1.05
N ARG A 126 8.24 11.52 0.28
CA ARG A 126 9.44 11.13 1.05
C ARG A 126 9.88 9.71 0.71
N MET A 127 8.96 8.76 0.73
CA MET A 127 9.22 7.36 0.40
C MET A 127 9.68 7.19 -1.04
N HIS A 128 9.07 7.92 -1.98
CA HIS A 128 9.50 7.90 -3.38
C HIS A 128 10.93 8.45 -3.60
N VAL A 129 11.41 9.35 -2.74
CA VAL A 129 12.80 9.83 -2.79
C VAL A 129 13.78 8.80 -2.22
N MET A 130 13.33 7.91 -1.34
CA MET A 130 14.17 6.87 -0.71
C MET A 130 14.29 5.58 -1.51
N LEU A 131 13.36 5.33 -2.44
CA LEU A 131 13.33 4.16 -3.33
C LEU A 131 13.92 4.51 -4.69
#